data_AF-A0A4R4SF58-F1
#
_entry.id   AF-A0A4R4SF58-F1
#
_cell.length_a   1.000
_cell.length_b   1.000
_cell.length_c   1.000
_cell.angle_alpha   90.00
_cell.angle_beta   90.00
_cell.angle_gamma   90.00
#
_symmetry.space_group_name_H-M   'P 1'
#
loop_
_entity.id
_entity.type
_entity.pdbx_description
1 polymer ?
#
loop_
_entity_poly.entity_id
_entity_poly.type
_entity_poly.pdbx_seq_one_letter_code
_entity_poly.pdbx_strand_id
1 'polypeptide(L)'
;MHSKRCPDCGEIKQAAEFSKNKASKDGLAHYCRPCLGIRNGRSYRKRQAKLGKAPRPYRRLSDVPEGMKYCPRCQEPRPIDEFGSNRSQKSGLANYCRPCHNKVMAGIRARNHGSGRNYLLKLRYGVTEEEVERMIAEQGGVCVICLRAEAKHVDHDHMTGLVRRILCFKCNGGLGQFEDDPERLRLAAEYLELDGSHARRLELETGARVFGGPERVRSDPDWRKRADSLASTRHYHLRQKYGINDEDAEWLLRMQVGLCAVCFDFPAKHVDHDHETGAVRGIACHGCNSGMGQLRDDPVALRRAADYLTGGLVVPVPARGGGTRLSFTVPDVDPAEVPRGGWAAYWAADGEYRKANPHLGMVREGPVWVE
;
A
#
# COMPACT_ATOMS: atom_id res chain seq x y z
N MET A 1 25.78 13.38 65.08
CA MET A 1 24.53 12.66 64.73
C MET A 1 23.35 13.47 65.25
N HIS A 2 22.56 14.07 64.36
CA HIS A 2 21.37 14.81 64.78
C HIS A 2 20.18 13.85 64.91
N SER A 3 19.62 13.77 66.12
CA SER A 3 18.39 13.04 66.42
C SER A 3 17.27 14.02 66.76
N LYS A 4 16.04 13.70 66.39
CA LYS A 4 14.85 14.54 66.60
C LYS A 4 13.72 13.70 67.18
N ARG A 5 12.98 14.27 68.15
CA ARG A 5 11.79 13.63 68.71
C ARG A 5 10.59 13.82 67.78
N CYS A 6 9.92 12.73 67.41
CA CYS A 6 8.67 12.80 66.66
C CYS A 6 7.51 13.09 67.62
N PRO A 7 6.68 14.14 67.39
CA PRO A 7 5.54 14.45 68.26
C PRO A 7 4.41 13.41 68.21
N ASP A 8 4.23 12.71 67.09
CA ASP A 8 3.14 11.74 66.92
C ASP A 8 3.44 10.41 67.62
N CYS A 9 4.66 9.86 67.49
CA CYS A 9 5.03 8.58 68.12
C CYS A 9 5.86 8.73 69.40
N GLY A 10 6.27 9.95 69.76
CA GLY A 10 7.03 10.24 70.99
C GLY A 10 8.49 9.81 71.00
N GLU A 11 8.93 8.96 70.05
CA GLU A 11 10.28 8.42 69.94
C GLU A 11 11.31 9.44 69.44
N ILE A 12 12.55 9.34 69.94
CA ILE A 12 13.72 10.05 69.43
C ILE A 12 14.32 9.22 68.29
N LYS A 13 14.32 9.78 67.07
CA LYS A 13 14.75 9.09 65.86
C LYS A 13 15.91 9.83 65.19
N GLN A 14 16.70 9.10 64.41
CA GLN A 14 17.80 9.68 63.65
C GLN A 14 17.27 10.63 62.56
N ALA A 15 18.04 11.66 62.19
CA ALA A 15 17.66 12.62 61.14
C ALA A 15 17.26 11.95 59.80
N ALA A 16 17.82 10.79 59.47
CA ALA A 16 17.47 10.03 58.26
C ALA A 16 16.02 9.53 58.24
N GLU A 17 15.37 9.41 59.40
CA GLU A 17 13.96 9.03 59.52
C GLU A 17 12.99 10.20 59.30
N PHE A 18 13.50 11.42 59.13
CA PHE A 18 12.71 12.60 58.82
C PHE A 18 12.96 13.01 57.36
N SER A 19 11.90 13.43 56.67
CA SER A 19 12.04 14.02 55.33
C SER A 19 12.66 15.42 55.43
N LYS A 20 13.41 15.85 54.43
CA LYS A 20 13.98 17.21 54.39
C LYS A 20 12.86 18.24 54.26
N ASN A 21 12.92 19.32 55.04
CA ASN A 21 12.02 20.46 54.94
C ASN A 21 12.80 21.76 55.11
N LYS A 22 13.04 22.49 54.01
CA LYS A 22 13.81 23.74 54.02
C LYS A 22 13.14 24.85 54.84
N ALA A 23 11.85 24.75 55.11
CA ALA A 23 11.10 25.76 55.87
C ALA A 23 11.20 25.58 57.40
N SER A 24 11.77 24.48 57.90
CA SER A 24 11.97 24.29 59.34
C SER A 24 13.35 24.78 59.79
N LYS A 25 13.45 25.25 61.03
CA LYS A 25 14.70 25.75 61.63
C LYS A 25 15.85 24.74 61.60
N ASP A 26 15.52 23.45 61.65
CA ASP A 26 16.46 22.32 61.66
C ASP A 26 16.59 21.61 60.30
N GLY A 27 15.92 22.12 59.25
CA GLY A 27 15.93 21.52 57.91
C GLY A 27 15.21 20.17 57.79
N LEU A 28 14.56 19.67 58.85
CA LEU A 28 13.87 18.39 58.92
C LEU A 28 12.36 18.54 59.16
N ALA A 29 11.58 17.68 58.53
CA ALA A 29 10.13 17.60 58.74
C ALA A 29 9.78 17.44 60.23
N HIS A 30 8.62 17.96 60.61
CA HIS A 30 8.15 17.94 62.00
C HIS A 30 7.82 16.53 62.51
N TYR A 31 7.40 15.63 61.61
CA TYR A 31 7.03 14.24 61.90
C TYR A 31 8.01 13.28 61.21
N CYS A 32 8.25 12.12 61.82
CA CYS A 32 9.01 11.06 61.17
C CYS A 32 8.27 10.54 59.92
N ARG A 33 8.99 9.96 58.96
CA ARG A 33 8.46 9.44 57.69
C ARG A 33 7.25 8.50 57.87
N PRO A 34 7.23 7.55 58.83
CA PRO A 34 6.06 6.71 59.11
C PRO A 34 4.82 7.51 59.53
N CYS A 35 4.94 8.37 60.57
CA CYS A 35 3.82 9.17 61.08
C CYS A 35 3.30 10.15 60.02
N LEU A 36 4.21 10.78 59.25
CA LEU A 36 3.84 11.64 58.14
C LEU A 36 3.03 10.89 57.07
N GLY A 37 3.41 9.64 56.77
CA GLY A 37 2.67 8.76 55.87
C GLY A 37 1.25 8.47 56.34
N ILE A 38 1.06 8.16 57.62
CA ILE A 38 -0.26 7.90 58.23
C ILE A 38 -1.14 9.15 58.14
N ARG A 39 -0.61 10.33 58.50
CA ARG A 39 -1.32 11.61 58.42
C ARG A 39 -1.71 11.95 56.98
N ASN A 40 -0.78 11.82 56.04
CA ASN A 40 -1.02 12.05 54.62
C ASN A 40 -2.11 11.11 54.08
N GLY A 41 -2.08 9.82 54.47
CA GLY A 41 -3.11 8.84 54.12
C GLY A 41 -4.49 9.18 54.67
N ARG A 42 -4.58 9.68 55.91
CA ARG A 42 -5.85 10.14 56.51
C ARG A 42 -6.40 11.36 55.78
N SER A 43 -5.56 12.36 55.50
CA SER A 43 -5.92 13.57 54.73
C SER A 43 -6.34 13.25 53.31
N TYR A 44 -5.65 12.32 52.62
CA TYR A 44 -6.00 11.85 51.29
C TYR A 44 -7.38 11.19 51.27
N ARG A 45 -7.66 10.26 52.20
CA ARG A 45 -8.95 9.58 52.32
C ARG A 45 -10.09 10.57 52.55
N LYS A 46 -9.91 11.54 53.46
CA LYS A 46 -10.89 12.61 53.71
C LYS A 46 -11.19 13.43 52.46
N ARG A 47 -10.17 13.74 51.65
CA ARG A 47 -10.33 14.48 50.39
C ARG A 47 -11.05 13.68 49.31
N GLN A 48 -10.74 12.38 49.17
CA GLN A 48 -11.43 11.51 48.21
C GLN A 48 -12.90 11.31 48.55
N ALA A 49 -13.23 11.14 49.83
CA ALA A 49 -14.62 11.06 50.30
C ALA A 49 -15.44 12.31 49.93
N LYS A 50 -14.87 13.51 50.11
CA LYS A 50 -15.52 14.78 49.66
C LYS A 50 -15.78 14.83 48.16
N LEU A 51 -14.97 14.14 47.35
CA LEU A 51 -15.10 14.08 45.90
C LEU A 51 -15.99 12.90 45.43
N GLY A 52 -16.59 12.15 46.35
CA GLY A 52 -17.39 10.95 46.03
C GLY A 52 -16.57 9.81 45.41
N LYS A 53 -15.24 9.81 45.59
CA LYS A 53 -14.33 8.82 44.99
C LYS A 53 -13.83 7.84 46.04
N ALA A 54 -13.76 6.56 45.68
CA ALA A 54 -13.10 5.56 46.51
C ALA A 54 -11.59 5.87 46.60
N PRO A 55 -10.98 5.90 47.79
CA PRO A 55 -9.55 6.13 47.94
C PRO A 55 -8.77 4.97 47.33
N ARG A 56 -7.74 5.29 46.54
CA ARG A 56 -6.85 4.27 45.98
C ARG A 56 -6.14 3.53 47.12
N PRO A 57 -5.99 2.19 47.04
CA PRO A 57 -5.18 1.46 48.01
C PRO A 57 -3.75 2.01 48.00
N TYR A 58 -3.24 2.40 49.16
CA TYR A 58 -1.85 2.80 49.32
C TYR A 58 -0.97 1.56 49.19
N ARG A 59 -0.19 1.45 48.11
CA ARG A 59 0.85 0.41 47.95
C ARG A 59 2.21 1.03 48.16
N ARG A 60 3.07 0.34 48.92
CA ARG A 60 4.47 0.76 49.05
C ARG A 60 5.19 0.33 47.77
N LEU A 61 6.17 1.13 47.35
CA LEU A 61 7.00 0.80 46.19
C LEU A 61 7.72 -0.56 46.36
N SER A 62 7.91 -1.00 47.61
CA SER A 62 8.46 -2.30 48.01
C SER A 62 7.59 -3.51 47.63
N ASP A 63 6.33 -3.31 47.27
CA ASP A 63 5.38 -4.39 46.95
C ASP A 63 5.47 -4.81 45.47
N VAL A 64 6.36 -4.19 44.70
CA VAL A 64 6.63 -4.51 43.30
C VAL A 64 7.97 -5.24 43.22
N PRO A 65 8.00 -6.48 42.68
CA PRO A 65 9.25 -7.23 42.52
C PRO A 65 10.31 -6.44 41.72
N GLU A 66 11.57 -6.74 41.99
CA GLU A 66 12.68 -6.19 41.20
C GLU A 66 12.52 -6.56 39.71
N GLY A 67 12.83 -5.64 38.80
CA GLY A 67 12.60 -5.82 37.37
C GLY A 67 11.13 -5.70 36.91
N MET A 68 10.20 -5.37 37.82
CA MET A 68 8.80 -5.11 37.48
C MET A 68 8.40 -3.66 37.74
N LYS A 69 7.37 -3.23 37.02
CA LYS A 69 6.69 -1.94 37.20
C LYS A 69 5.19 -2.16 37.28
N TYR A 70 4.54 -1.44 38.20
CA TYR A 70 3.10 -1.50 38.35
C TYR A 70 2.37 -0.71 37.26
N CYS A 71 1.41 -1.35 36.59
CA CYS A 71 0.52 -0.67 35.66
C CYS A 71 -0.79 -0.26 36.39
N PRO A 72 -1.07 1.04 36.57
CA PRO A 72 -2.27 1.51 37.27
C PRO A 72 -3.58 1.28 36.49
N ARG A 73 -3.51 0.78 35.25
CA ARG A 73 -4.70 0.51 34.42
C ARG A 73 -5.18 -0.93 34.51
N CYS A 74 -4.29 -1.92 34.36
CA CYS A 74 -4.64 -3.33 34.63
C CYS A 74 -4.47 -3.72 36.10
N GLN A 75 -3.91 -2.82 36.92
CA GLN A 75 -3.72 -2.99 38.35
C GLN A 75 -2.78 -4.15 38.75
N GLU A 76 -1.86 -4.51 37.87
CA GLU A 76 -0.91 -5.62 38.05
C GLU A 76 0.55 -5.14 37.88
N PRO A 77 1.51 -5.76 38.57
CA PRO A 77 2.92 -5.65 38.23
C PRO A 77 3.16 -6.32 36.87
N ARG A 78 3.91 -5.63 36.01
CA ARG A 78 4.34 -6.15 34.71
C ARG A 78 5.85 -5.99 34.58
N PRO A 79 6.53 -6.87 33.84
CA PRO A 79 7.93 -6.69 33.49
C PRO A 79 8.23 -5.30 32.91
N ILE A 80 9.40 -4.72 33.21
CA ILE A 80 9.75 -3.37 32.76
C ILE A 80 9.83 -3.21 31.23
N ASP A 81 10.13 -4.28 30.50
CA ASP A 81 10.18 -4.35 29.03
C ASP A 81 8.78 -4.30 28.39
N GLU A 82 7.73 -4.67 29.13
CA GLU A 82 6.34 -4.43 28.75
C GLU A 82 5.94 -2.95 28.81
N PHE A 83 6.81 -2.03 29.23
CA PHE A 83 6.54 -0.60 29.21
C PHE A 83 7.31 0.09 28.08
N GLY A 84 6.67 1.05 27.41
CA GLY A 84 7.36 1.90 26.44
C GLY A 84 8.34 2.86 27.13
N SER A 85 9.36 3.32 26.41
CA SER A 85 10.27 4.36 26.91
C SER A 85 9.56 5.71 26.99
N ASN A 86 9.73 6.43 28.10
CA ASN A 86 9.28 7.81 28.24
C ASN A 86 10.25 8.62 29.09
N ARG A 87 11.09 9.42 28.42
CA ARG A 87 12.16 10.25 29.04
C ARG A 87 11.63 11.36 29.96
N SER A 88 10.36 11.74 29.82
CA SER A 88 9.73 12.73 30.71
C SER A 88 9.40 12.20 32.11
N GLN A 89 9.37 10.87 32.28
CA GLN A 89 9.08 10.25 33.57
C GLN A 89 10.36 9.97 34.34
N LYS A 90 10.34 10.13 35.68
CA LYS A 90 11.49 9.84 36.55
C LYS A 90 12.01 8.39 36.38
N SER A 91 11.11 7.45 36.09
CA SER A 91 11.45 6.05 35.84
C SER A 91 12.01 5.76 34.44
N GLY A 92 12.01 6.73 33.51
CA GLY A 92 12.33 6.52 32.10
C GLY A 92 11.31 5.67 31.31
N LEU A 93 10.29 5.14 31.97
CA LEU A 93 9.27 4.23 31.42
C LEU A 93 7.88 4.87 31.42
N ALA A 94 7.03 4.48 30.47
CA ALA A 94 5.63 4.90 30.34
C ALA A 94 4.80 4.51 31.57
N ASN A 95 3.68 5.21 31.80
CA ASN A 95 2.82 4.97 32.97
C ASN A 95 1.97 3.71 32.86
N TYR A 96 1.68 3.23 31.66
CA TYR A 96 0.88 2.02 31.41
C TYR A 96 1.74 0.98 30.68
N CYS A 97 1.48 -0.31 30.93
CA CYS A 97 2.05 -1.38 30.11
C CYS A 97 1.57 -1.24 28.65
N ARG A 98 2.34 -1.76 27.70
CA ARG A 98 2.07 -1.73 26.25
C ARG A 98 0.65 -2.20 25.91
N PRO A 99 0.11 -3.31 26.45
CA PRO A 99 -1.26 -3.72 26.19
C PRO A 99 -2.29 -2.65 26.61
N CYS A 100 -2.14 -2.09 27.80
CA CYS A 100 -3.03 -1.03 28.29
C CYS A 100 -2.89 0.24 27.46
N HIS A 101 -1.66 0.62 27.12
CA HIS A 101 -1.35 1.77 26.28
C HIS A 101 -2.00 1.64 24.90
N ASN A 102 -1.88 0.48 24.26
CA ASN A 102 -2.47 0.19 22.95
C ASN A 102 -3.99 0.32 22.97
N LYS A 103 -4.65 -0.18 24.02
CA LYS A 103 -6.11 0.00 24.22
C LYS A 103 -6.48 1.48 24.35
N VAL A 104 -5.69 2.27 25.09
CA VAL A 104 -5.93 3.72 25.20
C VAL A 104 -5.80 4.39 23.84
N MET A 105 -4.71 4.10 23.12
CA MET A 105 -4.42 4.72 21.84
C MET A 105 -5.41 4.30 20.76
N ALA A 106 -5.95 3.09 20.81
CA ALA A 106 -7.06 2.68 19.95
C ALA A 106 -8.32 3.52 20.23
N GLY A 107 -8.69 3.71 21.51
CA GLY A 107 -9.84 4.55 21.88
C GLY A 107 -9.66 6.04 21.59
N ILE A 108 -8.43 6.57 21.65
CA ILE A 108 -8.12 7.94 21.22
C ILE A 108 -8.26 8.06 19.69
N ARG A 109 -7.68 7.11 18.93
CA ARG A 109 -7.80 7.09 17.47
C ARG A 109 -9.26 7.01 17.01
N ALA A 110 -10.05 6.14 17.62
CA ALA A 110 -11.48 6.03 17.32
C ALA A 110 -12.26 7.32 17.62
N ARG A 111 -11.99 7.99 18.75
CA ARG A 111 -12.68 9.25 19.09
C ARG A 111 -12.28 10.41 18.17
N ASN A 112 -11.00 10.52 17.82
CA ASN A 112 -10.50 11.67 17.04
C ASN A 112 -10.71 11.50 15.53
N HIS A 113 -10.73 10.26 15.04
CA HIS A 113 -10.78 9.96 13.61
C HIS A 113 -11.96 9.08 13.21
N GLY A 114 -12.85 8.69 14.12
CA GLY A 114 -13.98 7.80 13.87
C GLY A 114 -13.55 6.33 13.78
N SER A 115 -12.70 5.99 12.81
CA SER A 115 -12.22 4.64 12.55
C SER A 115 -10.70 4.60 12.39
N GLY A 116 -10.10 3.43 12.60
CA GLY A 116 -8.67 3.22 12.30
C GLY A 116 -8.37 3.38 10.80
N ARG A 117 -9.35 3.07 9.94
CA ARG A 117 -9.28 3.25 8.49
C ARG A 117 -9.23 4.73 8.13
N ASN A 118 -10.16 5.54 8.63
CA ASN A 118 -10.21 6.98 8.39
C ASN A 118 -8.93 7.69 8.88
N TYR A 119 -8.37 7.27 10.03
CA TYR A 119 -7.06 7.75 10.47
C TYR A 119 -5.95 7.48 9.44
N LEU A 120 -5.88 6.25 8.91
CA LEU A 120 -4.85 5.86 7.94
C LEU A 120 -5.05 6.53 6.57
N LEU A 121 -6.29 6.76 6.16
CA LEU A 121 -6.61 7.49 4.92
C LEU A 121 -6.15 8.95 5.02
N LYS A 122 -6.48 9.63 6.13
CA LYS A 122 -6.03 11.00 6.39
C LYS A 122 -4.51 11.10 6.44
N LEU A 123 -3.85 10.14 7.10
CA LEU A 123 -2.39 10.14 7.24
C LEU A 123 -1.66 9.91 5.91
N ARG A 124 -2.16 9.01 5.05
CA ARG A 124 -1.48 8.60 3.82
C ARG A 124 -1.86 9.42 2.60
N TYR A 125 -3.12 9.82 2.51
CA TYR A 125 -3.71 10.36 1.28
C TYR A 125 -4.41 11.70 1.50
N GLY A 126 -4.47 12.20 2.74
CA GLY A 126 -5.14 13.46 3.06
C GLY A 126 -6.67 13.42 2.92
N VAL A 127 -7.28 12.26 2.64
CA VAL A 127 -8.73 12.12 2.44
C VAL A 127 -9.40 11.38 3.59
N THR A 128 -10.69 11.65 3.79
CA THR A 128 -11.52 10.94 4.77
C THR A 128 -12.19 9.70 4.17
N GLU A 129 -12.70 8.83 5.04
CA GLU A 129 -13.48 7.66 4.63
C GLU A 129 -14.73 8.07 3.84
N GLU A 130 -15.41 9.13 4.27
CA GLU A 130 -16.59 9.70 3.60
C GLU A 130 -16.25 10.28 2.21
N GLU A 131 -15.07 10.89 2.06
CA GLU A 131 -14.60 11.39 0.76
C GLU A 131 -14.31 10.24 -0.22
N VAL A 132 -13.71 9.15 0.27
CA VAL A 132 -13.47 7.95 -0.53
C VAL A 132 -14.79 7.31 -0.94
N GLU A 133 -15.78 7.20 -0.04
CA GLU A 133 -17.11 6.68 -0.36
C GLU A 133 -17.81 7.53 -1.42
N ARG A 134 -17.68 8.86 -1.33
CA ARG A 134 -18.20 9.78 -2.35
C ARG A 134 -17.54 9.55 -3.71
N MET A 135 -16.21 9.44 -3.78
CA MET A 135 -15.50 9.14 -5.03
C MET A 135 -15.92 7.80 -5.65
N ILE A 136 -16.14 6.78 -4.81
CA ILE A 136 -16.65 5.47 -5.28
C ILE A 136 -18.04 5.63 -5.88
N ALA A 137 -18.93 6.39 -5.25
CA ALA A 137 -20.28 6.64 -5.73
C ALA A 137 -20.28 7.43 -7.06
N GLU A 138 -19.46 8.47 -7.17
CA GLU A 138 -19.29 9.25 -8.41
C GLU A 138 -18.81 8.41 -9.60
N GLN A 139 -18.05 7.33 -9.32
CA GLN A 139 -17.59 6.37 -10.33
C GLN A 139 -18.62 5.28 -10.66
N GLY A 140 -19.82 5.30 -10.05
CA GLY A 140 -20.78 4.18 -10.16
C GLY A 140 -20.26 2.87 -9.53
N GLY A 141 -19.33 2.97 -8.57
CA GLY A 141 -18.74 1.83 -7.87
C GLY A 141 -17.68 1.03 -8.64
N VAL A 142 -17.37 1.43 -9.87
CA VAL A 142 -16.45 0.68 -10.76
C VAL A 142 -15.08 1.35 -10.86
N CYS A 143 -14.05 0.55 -11.11
CA CYS A 143 -12.72 1.05 -11.47
C CYS A 143 -12.78 1.74 -12.84
N VAL A 144 -12.47 3.04 -12.85
CA VAL A 144 -12.50 3.88 -14.06
C VAL A 144 -11.56 3.39 -15.17
N ILE A 145 -10.47 2.69 -14.85
CA ILE A 145 -9.55 2.17 -15.89
C ILE A 145 -10.16 0.97 -16.61
N CYS A 146 -10.66 -0.06 -15.91
CA CYS A 146 -11.03 -1.32 -16.56
C CYS A 146 -12.52 -1.59 -16.68
N LEU A 147 -13.37 -0.83 -15.98
CA LEU A 147 -14.84 -0.96 -15.96
C LEU A 147 -15.38 -2.37 -15.61
N ARG A 148 -14.52 -3.24 -15.08
CA ARG A 148 -14.78 -4.67 -14.83
C ARG A 148 -14.76 -5.08 -13.36
N ALA A 149 -14.26 -4.22 -12.48
CA ALA A 149 -14.02 -4.54 -11.08
C ALA A 149 -14.36 -3.38 -10.16
N GLU A 150 -14.70 -3.69 -8.92
CA GLU A 150 -15.05 -2.71 -7.89
C GLU A 150 -13.86 -1.79 -7.57
N ALA A 151 -14.16 -0.50 -7.42
CA ALA A 151 -13.21 0.51 -6.97
C ALA A 151 -12.96 0.37 -5.45
N LYS A 152 -11.73 0.00 -5.06
CA LYS A 152 -11.37 -0.30 -3.66
C LYS A 152 -10.10 0.37 -3.15
N HIS A 153 -9.22 0.80 -4.05
CA HIS A 153 -7.88 1.30 -3.72
C HIS A 153 -7.76 2.76 -4.08
N VAL A 154 -7.31 3.59 -3.14
CA VAL A 154 -7.02 5.00 -3.39
C VAL A 154 -5.76 5.09 -4.25
N ASP A 155 -5.92 5.56 -5.48
CA ASP A 155 -4.81 5.87 -6.36
C ASP A 155 -4.45 7.35 -6.22
N HIS A 156 -3.16 7.65 -6.23
CA HIS A 156 -2.62 8.98 -6.03
C HIS A 156 -1.39 9.17 -6.90
N ASP A 157 -1.13 10.41 -7.26
CA ASP A 157 0.09 10.78 -7.93
C ASP A 157 1.27 10.73 -6.94
N HIS A 158 2.32 9.99 -7.29
CA HIS A 158 3.46 9.76 -6.39
C HIS A 158 4.38 10.98 -6.24
N MET A 159 4.26 11.99 -7.13
CA MET A 159 5.04 13.22 -7.06
C MET A 159 4.38 14.28 -6.17
N THR A 160 3.07 14.46 -6.30
CA THR A 160 2.29 15.50 -5.62
C THR A 160 1.54 14.98 -4.40
N GLY A 161 1.33 13.67 -4.29
CA GLY A 161 0.48 13.04 -3.28
C GLY A 161 -1.02 13.26 -3.50
N LEU A 162 -1.42 13.92 -4.60
CA LEU A 162 -2.83 14.21 -4.88
C LEU A 162 -3.57 12.93 -5.26
N VAL A 163 -4.71 12.69 -4.63
CA VAL A 163 -5.60 11.57 -4.95
C VAL A 163 -6.18 11.77 -6.35
N ARG A 164 -5.96 10.80 -7.23
CA ARG A 164 -6.52 10.78 -8.58
C ARG A 164 -7.93 10.21 -8.52
N ARG A 165 -8.07 8.89 -8.29
CA ARG A 165 -9.38 8.19 -8.23
C ARG A 165 -9.29 6.91 -7.41
N ILE A 166 -10.41 6.19 -7.30
CA ILE A 166 -10.44 4.88 -6.65
C ILE A 166 -10.38 3.77 -7.72
N LEU A 167 -9.35 2.94 -7.68
CA LEU A 167 -9.09 1.88 -8.64
C LEU A 167 -9.34 0.49 -8.05
N CYS A 168 -9.37 -0.54 -8.90
CA CYS A 168 -9.27 -1.91 -8.45
C CYS A 168 -7.81 -2.27 -8.14
N PHE A 169 -7.58 -3.29 -7.31
CA PHE A 169 -6.23 -3.72 -6.91
C PHE A 169 -5.32 -4.01 -8.11
N LYS A 170 -5.86 -4.66 -9.15
CA LYS A 170 -5.10 -5.05 -10.33
C LYS A 170 -4.65 -3.85 -11.16
N CYS A 171 -5.55 -2.90 -11.45
CA CYS A 171 -5.17 -1.71 -12.22
C CYS A 171 -4.19 -0.83 -11.44
N ASN A 172 -4.40 -0.63 -10.14
CA ASN A 172 -3.47 0.13 -9.29
C ASN A 172 -2.08 -0.52 -9.26
N GLY A 173 -2.02 -1.85 -9.11
CA GLY A 173 -0.76 -2.58 -9.20
C GLY A 173 -0.13 -2.44 -10.58
N GLY A 174 -0.94 -2.52 -11.64
CA GLY A 174 -0.49 -2.46 -13.03
C GLY A 174 0.19 -1.13 -13.34
N LEU A 175 -0.40 -0.01 -12.90
CA LEU A 175 0.23 1.32 -13.00
C LEU A 175 1.62 1.32 -12.35
N GLY A 176 1.72 0.80 -11.13
CA GLY A 176 2.99 0.69 -10.41
C GLY A 176 4.02 -0.24 -11.08
N GLN A 177 3.60 -1.31 -11.76
CA GLN A 177 4.51 -2.19 -12.51
C GLN A 177 5.12 -1.51 -13.74
N PHE A 178 4.44 -0.50 -14.28
CA PHE A 178 4.92 0.36 -15.35
C PHE A 178 5.56 1.66 -14.83
N GLU A 179 5.81 1.75 -13.52
CA GLU A 179 6.40 2.94 -12.86
C GLU A 179 5.60 4.23 -13.11
N ASP A 180 4.28 4.11 -13.24
CA ASP A 180 3.38 5.23 -13.59
C ASP A 180 3.80 5.98 -14.87
N ASP A 181 4.43 5.28 -15.81
CA ASP A 181 4.85 5.83 -17.10
C ASP A 181 3.79 5.58 -18.19
N PRO A 182 3.12 6.64 -18.71
CA PRO A 182 2.10 6.50 -19.75
C PRO A 182 2.67 6.01 -21.09
N GLU A 183 3.92 6.32 -21.43
CA GLU A 183 4.53 5.87 -22.69
C GLU A 183 4.86 4.39 -22.65
N ARG A 184 5.35 3.87 -21.52
CA ARG A 184 5.56 2.42 -21.35
C ARG A 184 4.24 1.62 -21.43
N LEU A 185 3.15 2.18 -20.92
CA LEU A 185 1.81 1.58 -21.06
C LEU A 185 1.36 1.55 -22.53
N ARG A 186 1.63 2.61 -23.30
CA ARG A 186 1.33 2.66 -24.74
C ARG A 186 2.17 1.66 -25.53
N LEU A 187 3.48 1.60 -25.26
CA LEU A 187 4.38 0.59 -25.86
C LEU A 187 3.92 -0.83 -25.55
N ALA A 188 3.45 -1.10 -24.33
CA ALA A 188 2.87 -2.39 -23.98
C ALA A 188 1.61 -2.71 -24.79
N ALA A 189 0.73 -1.72 -25.03
CA ALA A 189 -0.45 -1.92 -25.87
C ALA A 189 -0.05 -2.28 -27.32
N GLU A 190 0.89 -1.53 -27.91
CA GLU A 190 1.42 -1.80 -29.26
C GLU A 190 2.14 -3.15 -29.36
N TYR A 191 2.84 -3.54 -28.28
CA TYR A 191 3.50 -4.84 -28.20
C TYR A 191 2.50 -6.01 -28.20
N LEU A 192 1.40 -5.89 -27.44
CA LEU A 192 0.35 -6.92 -27.41
C LEU A 192 -0.37 -7.06 -28.76
N GLU A 193 -0.53 -5.95 -29.49
CA GLU A 193 -1.18 -5.93 -30.82
C GLU A 193 -0.21 -6.25 -31.98
N LEU A 194 1.08 -6.46 -31.69
CA LEU A 194 2.11 -6.74 -32.68
C LEU A 194 2.34 -5.61 -33.70
N ASP A 195 2.06 -4.36 -33.32
CA ASP A 195 2.19 -3.18 -34.19
C ASP A 195 3.43 -2.31 -33.89
N GLY A 196 4.12 -2.59 -32.77
CA GLY A 196 5.33 -1.90 -32.34
C GLY A 196 6.61 -2.30 -33.10
N SER A 197 7.69 -1.56 -32.82
CA SER A 197 9.01 -1.76 -33.43
C SER A 197 9.58 -3.17 -33.21
N HIS A 198 9.32 -3.77 -32.05
CA HIS A 198 9.78 -5.12 -31.73
C HIS A 198 9.19 -6.19 -32.67
N ALA A 199 7.87 -6.15 -32.88
CA ALA A 199 7.18 -7.09 -33.77
C ALA A 199 7.65 -6.94 -35.23
N ARG A 200 7.87 -5.70 -35.69
CA ARG A 200 8.46 -5.43 -37.02
C ARG A 200 9.88 -5.97 -37.14
N ARG A 201 10.70 -5.84 -36.11
CA ARG A 201 12.05 -6.42 -36.09
C ARG A 201 11.99 -7.93 -36.19
N LEU A 202 11.09 -8.58 -35.46
CA LEU A 202 10.89 -10.02 -35.52
C LEU A 202 10.45 -10.46 -36.93
N GLU A 203 9.58 -9.68 -37.57
CA GLU A 203 9.13 -9.92 -38.95
C GLU A 203 10.27 -9.81 -39.96
N LEU A 204 11.17 -8.82 -39.82
CA LEU A 204 12.36 -8.69 -40.68
C LEU A 204 13.33 -9.88 -40.52
N GLU A 205 13.50 -10.38 -39.30
CA GLU A 205 14.45 -11.46 -38.99
C GLU A 205 13.88 -12.86 -39.30
N THR A 206 12.56 -13.05 -39.20
CA THR A 206 11.93 -14.38 -39.22
C THR A 206 10.82 -14.54 -40.26
N GLY A 207 10.38 -13.45 -40.88
CA GLY A 207 9.19 -13.41 -41.74
C GLY A 207 7.86 -13.40 -40.97
N ALA A 208 7.88 -13.36 -39.63
CA ALA A 208 6.68 -13.36 -38.79
C ALA A 208 6.79 -12.38 -37.61
N ARG A 209 5.65 -11.79 -37.22
CA ARG A 209 5.55 -10.87 -36.07
C ARG A 209 5.52 -11.56 -34.70
N VAL A 210 5.49 -12.90 -34.70
CA VAL A 210 5.57 -13.75 -33.52
C VAL A 210 6.53 -14.90 -33.80
N PHE A 211 7.06 -15.47 -32.74
CA PHE A 211 7.99 -16.59 -32.78
C PHE A 211 7.38 -17.80 -32.07
N GLY A 212 7.73 -19.02 -32.50
CA GLY A 212 7.31 -20.22 -31.78
C GLY A 212 5.79 -20.48 -31.78
N GLY A 213 5.29 -21.06 -30.70
CA GLY A 213 3.89 -21.46 -30.53
C GLY A 213 3.62 -22.96 -30.72
N PRO A 214 2.44 -23.46 -30.31
CA PRO A 214 2.10 -24.89 -30.36
C PRO A 214 2.11 -25.46 -31.78
N GLU A 215 1.89 -24.65 -32.81
CA GLU A 215 1.89 -25.10 -34.20
C GLU A 215 3.29 -25.47 -34.69
N ARG A 216 4.34 -24.74 -34.29
CA ARG A 216 5.74 -25.06 -34.62
C ARG A 216 6.16 -26.42 -34.07
N VAL A 217 5.61 -26.81 -32.91
CA VAL A 217 5.79 -28.15 -32.31
C VAL A 217 5.11 -29.25 -33.14
N ARG A 218 4.01 -28.92 -33.82
CA ARG A 218 3.21 -29.87 -34.62
C ARG A 218 3.77 -30.07 -36.04
N SER A 219 4.43 -29.06 -36.62
CA SER A 219 4.85 -29.05 -38.02
C SER A 219 6.28 -29.52 -38.29
N ASP A 220 7.18 -29.56 -37.30
CA ASP A 220 8.55 -30.07 -37.44
C ASP A 220 8.66 -31.52 -36.90
N PRO A 221 8.74 -32.56 -37.76
CA PRO A 221 8.85 -33.96 -37.32
C PRO A 221 10.20 -34.30 -36.64
N ASP A 222 11.23 -33.48 -36.84
CA ASP A 222 12.54 -33.60 -36.18
C ASP A 222 12.68 -32.67 -34.96
N TRP A 223 11.62 -31.91 -34.61
CA TRP A 223 11.49 -31.13 -33.38
C TRP A 223 11.83 -31.94 -32.12
N ARG A 224 11.60 -33.27 -32.14
CA ARG A 224 11.91 -34.19 -31.04
C ARG A 224 13.36 -34.69 -31.03
N LYS A 225 14.10 -34.63 -32.13
CA LYS A 225 15.39 -35.33 -32.31
C LYS A 225 16.63 -34.46 -32.10
N ARG A 226 16.49 -33.14 -32.03
CA ARG A 226 17.62 -32.23 -31.77
C ARG A 226 17.95 -32.15 -30.27
N ALA A 227 18.63 -33.15 -29.72
CA ALA A 227 19.43 -32.98 -28.49
C ALA A 227 20.41 -34.16 -28.29
N ASP A 228 21.67 -33.96 -28.68
CA ASP A 228 22.82 -34.76 -28.20
C ASP A 228 23.39 -34.23 -26.87
N SER A 229 22.85 -33.12 -26.33
CA SER A 229 23.27 -32.53 -25.06
C SER A 229 22.21 -32.71 -23.98
N LEU A 230 22.60 -33.20 -22.79
CA LEU A 230 21.78 -33.33 -21.58
C LEU A 230 20.82 -32.14 -21.41
N ALA A 231 19.55 -32.34 -21.77
CA ALA A 231 18.55 -31.29 -21.79
C ALA A 231 18.16 -30.88 -20.35
N SER A 232 18.38 -29.61 -20.01
CA SER A 232 18.04 -29.06 -18.69
C SER A 232 16.52 -29.09 -18.43
N THR A 233 16.09 -29.05 -17.17
CA THR A 233 14.65 -28.91 -16.83
C THR A 233 14.01 -27.69 -17.50
N ARG A 234 14.79 -26.61 -17.68
CA ARG A 234 14.37 -25.39 -18.38
C ARG A 234 14.04 -25.64 -19.86
N HIS A 235 14.87 -26.43 -20.54
CA HIS A 235 14.66 -26.85 -21.92
C HIS A 235 13.28 -27.48 -22.12
N TYR A 236 12.92 -28.45 -21.26
CA TYR A 236 11.63 -29.14 -21.35
C TYR A 236 10.45 -28.23 -21.02
N HIS A 237 10.59 -27.35 -20.02
CA HIS A 237 9.54 -26.39 -19.68
C HIS A 237 9.25 -25.42 -20.83
N LEU A 238 10.30 -24.82 -21.44
CA LEU A 238 10.14 -23.89 -22.55
C LEU A 238 9.47 -24.57 -23.75
N ARG A 239 9.88 -25.80 -24.06
CA ARG A 239 9.34 -26.57 -25.18
C ARG A 239 7.87 -26.92 -25.02
N GLN A 240 7.47 -27.39 -23.84
CA GLN A 240 6.09 -27.78 -23.58
C GLN A 240 5.14 -26.58 -23.54
N LYS A 241 5.61 -25.44 -22.99
CA LYS A 241 4.75 -24.29 -22.72
C LYS A 241 4.68 -23.28 -23.89
N TYR A 242 5.79 -23.06 -24.59
CA TYR A 242 5.93 -21.95 -25.54
C TYR A 242 6.30 -22.38 -26.97
N GLY A 243 6.61 -23.66 -27.19
CA GLY A 243 7.06 -24.15 -28.50
C GLY A 243 8.41 -23.56 -28.95
N ILE A 244 9.26 -23.18 -27.99
CA ILE A 244 10.64 -22.73 -28.20
C ILE A 244 11.61 -23.54 -27.34
N ASN A 245 12.86 -23.66 -27.75
CA ASN A 245 13.93 -24.26 -26.97
C ASN A 245 14.86 -23.20 -26.35
N ASP A 246 15.94 -23.63 -25.69
CA ASP A 246 16.90 -22.69 -25.08
C ASP A 246 17.66 -21.86 -26.14
N GLU A 247 18.02 -22.43 -27.29
CA GLU A 247 18.70 -21.74 -28.38
C GLU A 247 17.83 -20.65 -29.01
N ASP A 248 16.55 -20.95 -29.21
CA ASP A 248 15.52 -20.02 -29.67
C ASP A 248 15.39 -18.84 -28.68
N ALA A 249 15.33 -19.13 -27.37
CA ALA A 249 15.22 -18.11 -26.33
C ALA A 249 16.48 -17.24 -26.26
N GLU A 250 17.67 -17.84 -26.39
CA GLU A 250 18.94 -17.09 -26.48
C GLU A 250 19.01 -16.24 -27.74
N TRP A 251 18.52 -16.74 -28.87
CA TRP A 251 18.44 -15.98 -30.11
C TRP A 251 17.51 -14.78 -29.98
N LEU A 252 16.30 -14.96 -29.43
CA LEU A 252 15.37 -13.86 -29.14
C LEU A 252 16.02 -12.82 -28.21
N LEU A 253 16.72 -13.27 -27.17
CA LEU A 253 17.41 -12.38 -26.24
C LEU A 253 18.53 -11.58 -26.93
N ARG A 254 19.32 -12.22 -27.81
CA ARG A 254 20.36 -11.53 -28.59
C ARG A 254 19.76 -10.52 -29.57
N MET A 255 18.68 -10.88 -30.26
CA MET A 255 17.95 -9.97 -31.16
C MET A 255 17.42 -8.74 -30.40
N GLN A 256 16.99 -8.93 -29.15
CA GLN A 256 16.60 -7.87 -28.23
C GLN A 256 17.76 -7.16 -27.53
N VAL A 257 19.01 -7.45 -27.88
CA VAL A 257 20.23 -6.93 -27.24
C VAL A 257 20.25 -7.08 -25.71
N GLY A 258 19.58 -8.12 -25.19
CA GLY A 258 19.46 -8.40 -23.75
C GLY A 258 18.38 -7.60 -23.00
N LEU A 259 17.64 -6.72 -23.69
CA LEU A 259 16.69 -5.79 -23.08
C LEU A 259 15.23 -6.19 -23.32
N CYS A 260 14.34 -5.65 -22.49
CA CYS A 260 12.90 -5.90 -22.55
C CYS A 260 12.32 -5.55 -23.93
N ALA A 261 11.53 -6.46 -24.50
CA ALA A 261 10.83 -6.25 -25.77
C ALA A 261 9.80 -5.11 -25.75
N VAL A 262 9.37 -4.68 -24.56
CA VAL A 262 8.34 -3.64 -24.36
C VAL A 262 8.97 -2.28 -24.09
N CYS A 263 9.74 -2.18 -22.99
CA CYS A 263 10.26 -0.89 -22.55
C CYS A 263 11.70 -0.61 -23.00
N PHE A 264 12.45 -1.62 -23.46
CA PHE A 264 13.86 -1.50 -23.83
C PHE A 264 14.82 -1.00 -22.74
N ASP A 265 14.35 -0.71 -21.52
CA ASP A 265 15.17 -0.14 -20.44
C ASP A 265 15.73 -1.18 -19.47
N PHE A 266 15.02 -2.31 -19.30
CA PHE A 266 15.34 -3.30 -18.27
C PHE A 266 15.77 -4.64 -18.89
N PRO A 267 16.59 -5.44 -18.18
CA PRO A 267 16.97 -6.77 -18.65
C PRO A 267 15.75 -7.66 -18.91
N ALA A 268 15.72 -8.26 -20.10
CA ALA A 268 14.71 -9.24 -20.49
C ALA A 268 14.91 -10.55 -19.72
N LYS A 269 13.85 -11.04 -19.07
CA LYS A 269 13.92 -12.21 -18.17
C LYS A 269 12.79 -13.22 -18.36
N HIS A 270 11.65 -12.80 -18.90
CA HIS A 270 10.44 -13.61 -18.99
C HIS A 270 10.01 -13.76 -20.44
N VAL A 271 9.88 -15.01 -20.90
CA VAL A 271 9.28 -15.29 -22.21
C VAL A 271 7.81 -14.90 -22.13
N ASP A 272 7.46 -13.87 -22.87
CA ASP A 272 6.10 -13.38 -23.00
C ASP A 272 5.45 -14.01 -24.22
N HIS A 273 4.18 -14.36 -24.07
CA HIS A 273 3.42 -15.14 -25.05
C HIS A 273 1.97 -14.71 -25.03
N ASP A 274 1.34 -14.81 -26.19
CA ASP A 274 -0.09 -14.68 -26.29
C ASP A 274 -0.79 -15.87 -25.63
N HIS A 275 -1.78 -15.60 -24.77
CA HIS A 275 -2.43 -16.63 -23.97
C HIS A 275 -3.50 -17.42 -24.74
N GLU A 276 -3.92 -16.95 -25.92
CA GLU A 276 -4.90 -17.65 -26.77
C GLU A 276 -4.20 -18.59 -27.75
N THR A 277 -3.17 -18.09 -28.43
CA THR A 277 -2.43 -18.80 -29.48
C THR A 277 -1.20 -19.53 -28.95
N GLY A 278 -0.65 -19.11 -27.80
CA GLY A 278 0.62 -19.59 -27.27
C GLY A 278 1.85 -19.07 -28.02
N ALA A 279 1.66 -18.17 -29.00
CA ALA A 279 2.76 -17.61 -29.78
C ALA A 279 3.63 -16.68 -28.92
N VAL A 280 4.95 -16.82 -29.03
CA VAL A 280 5.91 -15.99 -28.29
C VAL A 280 6.01 -14.64 -28.98
N ARG A 281 5.74 -13.57 -28.23
CA ARG A 281 5.85 -12.19 -28.74
C ARG A 281 7.25 -11.63 -28.55
N GLY A 282 7.95 -12.08 -27.50
CA GLY A 282 9.29 -11.64 -27.15
C GLY A 282 9.68 -12.03 -25.72
N ILE A 283 10.74 -11.41 -25.20
CA ILE A 283 11.18 -11.57 -23.81
C ILE A 283 11.03 -10.23 -23.09
N ALA A 284 10.17 -10.18 -22.09
CA ALA A 284 9.89 -8.99 -21.30
C ALA A 284 10.67 -8.97 -19.97
N CYS A 285 10.84 -7.78 -19.39
CA CYS A 285 11.26 -7.65 -18.00
C CYS A 285 10.11 -8.08 -17.06
N HIS A 286 10.42 -8.28 -15.78
CA HIS A 286 9.41 -8.67 -14.79
C HIS A 286 8.27 -7.63 -14.68
N GLY A 287 8.62 -6.34 -14.66
CA GLY A 287 7.65 -5.24 -14.54
C GLY A 287 6.65 -5.23 -15.70
N CYS A 288 7.13 -5.14 -16.95
CA CYS A 288 6.25 -5.15 -18.12
C CYS A 288 5.41 -6.44 -18.22
N ASN A 289 6.01 -7.61 -18.02
CA ASN A 289 5.29 -8.89 -18.08
C ASN A 289 4.18 -8.97 -17.02
N SER A 290 4.50 -8.64 -15.76
CA SER A 290 3.52 -8.64 -14.67
C SER A 290 2.48 -7.54 -14.83
N GLY A 291 2.88 -6.36 -15.34
CA GLY A 291 2.02 -5.21 -15.57
C GLY A 291 0.95 -5.49 -16.63
N MET A 292 1.35 -6.05 -17.78
CA MET A 292 0.42 -6.50 -18.83
C MET A 292 -0.58 -7.49 -18.25
N GLY A 293 -0.12 -8.53 -17.53
CA GLY A 293 -1.01 -9.50 -16.89
C GLY A 293 -1.96 -8.89 -15.84
N GLN A 294 -1.51 -7.90 -15.07
CA GLN A 294 -2.37 -7.18 -14.12
C GLN A 294 -3.43 -6.33 -14.83
N LEU A 295 -3.08 -5.77 -15.99
CA LEU A 295 -4.01 -5.08 -16.89
C LEU A 295 -4.73 -6.05 -17.85
N ARG A 296 -4.65 -7.35 -17.58
CA ARG A 296 -5.37 -8.45 -18.27
C ARG A 296 -4.97 -8.65 -19.73
N ASP A 297 -3.72 -8.35 -20.07
CA ASP A 297 -3.18 -8.49 -21.42
C ASP A 297 -4.08 -7.79 -22.45
N ASP A 298 -4.67 -6.65 -22.06
CA ASP A 298 -5.67 -5.93 -22.85
C ASP A 298 -5.13 -4.56 -23.29
N PRO A 299 -4.88 -4.37 -24.61
CA PRO A 299 -4.41 -3.10 -25.16
C PRO A 299 -5.29 -1.90 -24.82
N VAL A 300 -6.61 -2.09 -24.74
CA VAL A 300 -7.55 -1.02 -24.38
C VAL A 300 -7.36 -0.62 -22.91
N ALA A 301 -7.14 -1.59 -22.01
CA ALA A 301 -6.88 -1.30 -20.60
C ALA A 301 -5.56 -0.56 -20.39
N LEU A 302 -4.52 -0.91 -21.16
CA LEU A 302 -3.22 -0.24 -21.16
C LEU A 302 -3.33 1.21 -21.66
N ARG A 303 -4.03 1.45 -22.78
CA ARG A 303 -4.26 2.80 -23.29
C ARG A 303 -5.09 3.66 -22.33
N ARG A 304 -6.14 3.09 -21.73
CA ARG A 304 -6.94 3.77 -20.70
C ARG A 304 -6.10 4.08 -19.47
N ALA A 305 -5.22 3.18 -19.06
CA ALA A 305 -4.28 3.42 -17.96
C ALA A 305 -3.32 4.58 -18.28
N ALA A 306 -2.79 4.66 -19.51
CA ALA A 306 -1.95 5.78 -19.94
C ALA A 306 -2.71 7.12 -19.89
N ASP A 307 -3.93 7.16 -20.44
CA ASP A 307 -4.79 8.35 -20.42
C ASP A 307 -5.21 8.74 -19.00
N TYR A 308 -5.33 7.76 -18.11
CA TYR A 308 -5.62 8.01 -16.70
C TYR A 308 -4.47 8.76 -16.03
N LEU A 309 -3.23 8.34 -16.27
CA LEU A 309 -2.04 8.99 -15.73
C LEU A 309 -1.87 10.41 -16.27
N THR A 310 -2.18 10.64 -17.55
CA THR A 310 -2.08 11.97 -18.18
C THR A 310 -3.29 12.87 -17.89
N GLY A 311 -4.29 12.38 -17.16
CA GLY A 311 -5.52 13.12 -16.82
C GLY A 311 -6.55 13.20 -17.95
N GLY A 312 -6.30 12.57 -19.09
CA GLY A 312 -7.21 12.55 -20.24
C GLY A 312 -8.36 11.54 -20.13
N LEU A 313 -8.28 10.55 -19.23
CA LEU A 313 -9.33 9.54 -19.10
C LEU A 313 -10.57 10.04 -18.36
N VAL A 314 -10.38 10.72 -17.21
CA VAL A 314 -11.48 11.07 -16.30
C VAL A 314 -11.68 12.57 -16.32
N VAL A 315 -12.72 13.01 -17.03
CA VAL A 315 -12.98 14.44 -17.27
C VAL A 315 -14.32 14.88 -16.70
N PRO A 316 -14.43 16.11 -16.17
CA PRO A 316 -15.70 16.68 -15.76
C PRO A 316 -16.55 17.07 -16.99
N VAL A 317 -17.84 16.72 -16.99
CA VAL A 317 -18.80 17.09 -18.03
C VAL A 317 -20.10 17.63 -17.43
N PRO A 318 -20.88 18.47 -18.14
CA PRO A 318 -22.16 18.98 -17.64
C PRO A 318 -23.18 17.86 -17.38
N ALA A 319 -23.87 17.91 -16.24
CA ALA A 319 -24.93 16.97 -15.91
C ALA A 319 -26.29 17.45 -16.47
N ARG A 320 -27.16 16.52 -16.90
CA ARG A 320 -28.50 16.83 -17.48
C ARG A 320 -29.40 17.65 -16.56
N GLY A 321 -29.22 17.54 -15.24
CA GLY A 321 -29.99 18.27 -14.21
C GLY A 321 -29.31 19.53 -13.66
N GLY A 322 -28.24 20.01 -14.31
CA GLY A 322 -27.39 21.09 -13.79
C GLY A 322 -26.24 20.57 -12.92
N GLY A 323 -25.13 21.31 -12.87
CA GLY A 323 -23.89 20.88 -12.22
C GLY A 323 -22.96 20.07 -13.13
N THR A 324 -22.05 19.31 -12.52
CA THR A 324 -20.98 18.57 -13.22
C THR A 324 -20.97 17.12 -12.75
N ARG A 325 -20.72 16.19 -13.68
CA ARG A 325 -20.45 14.77 -13.39
C ARG A 325 -19.14 14.32 -14.02
N LEU A 326 -18.73 13.09 -13.74
CA LEU A 326 -17.57 12.48 -14.40
C LEU A 326 -17.98 11.82 -15.72
N SER A 327 -17.09 11.94 -16.71
CA SER A 327 -17.03 11.12 -17.91
C SER A 327 -15.71 10.38 -17.92
N PHE A 328 -15.75 9.09 -18.26
CA PHE A 328 -14.54 8.26 -18.39
C PHE A 328 -14.66 7.15 -19.43
N THR A 329 -15.60 7.29 -20.37
CA THR A 329 -15.78 6.41 -21.52
C THR A 329 -16.01 7.24 -22.76
N VAL A 330 -15.70 6.68 -23.92
CA VAL A 330 -16.01 7.28 -25.21
C VAL A 330 -16.70 6.22 -26.08
N PRO A 331 -18.01 6.31 -26.39
CA PRO A 331 -18.90 7.41 -26.06
C PRO A 331 -19.13 7.61 -24.56
N ASP A 332 -19.43 8.87 -24.20
CA ASP A 332 -19.70 9.26 -22.81
C ASP A 332 -21.00 8.62 -22.29
N VAL A 333 -20.96 8.16 -21.04
CA VAL A 333 -22.12 7.66 -20.30
C VAL A 333 -22.13 8.27 -18.91
N ASP A 334 -23.32 8.60 -18.41
CA ASP A 334 -23.49 8.95 -17.00
C ASP A 334 -23.34 7.68 -16.13
N PRO A 335 -22.34 7.60 -15.24
CA PRO A 335 -22.14 6.44 -14.38
C PRO A 335 -23.37 6.11 -13.51
N ALA A 336 -24.22 7.09 -13.20
CA ALA A 336 -25.45 6.89 -12.44
C ALA A 336 -26.56 6.19 -13.25
N GLU A 337 -26.51 6.25 -14.58
CA GLU A 337 -27.47 5.59 -15.47
C GLU A 337 -27.06 4.13 -15.78
N VAL A 338 -25.84 3.72 -15.45
CA VAL A 338 -25.35 2.36 -15.72
C VAL A 338 -25.76 1.41 -14.61
N PRO A 339 -26.58 0.38 -14.89
CA PRO A 339 -26.97 -0.60 -13.87
C PRO A 339 -25.76 -1.42 -13.42
N ARG A 340 -25.83 -2.00 -12.21
CA ARG A 340 -24.75 -2.85 -11.68
C ARG A 340 -24.49 -4.01 -12.66
N GLY A 341 -23.26 -4.09 -13.17
CA GLY A 341 -22.86 -5.08 -14.18
C GLY A 341 -23.10 -4.67 -15.64
N GLY A 342 -23.69 -3.49 -15.89
CA GLY A 342 -23.96 -2.96 -17.24
C GLY A 342 -22.75 -2.39 -17.98
N TRP A 343 -21.58 -2.35 -17.35
CA TRP A 343 -20.37 -1.72 -17.89
C TRP A 343 -19.74 -2.43 -19.10
N ALA A 344 -20.09 -3.70 -19.36
CA ALA A 344 -19.50 -4.49 -20.43
C ALA A 344 -19.73 -3.89 -21.83
N ALA A 345 -20.95 -3.37 -22.10
CA ALA A 345 -21.27 -2.75 -23.38
C ALA A 345 -20.48 -1.45 -23.60
N TYR A 346 -20.36 -0.62 -22.56
CA TYR A 346 -19.58 0.62 -22.61
C TYR A 346 -18.08 0.36 -22.74
N TRP A 347 -17.57 -0.70 -22.11
CA TRP A 347 -16.20 -1.17 -22.30
C TRP A 347 -15.93 -1.55 -23.76
N ALA A 348 -16.84 -2.31 -24.38
CA ALA A 348 -16.70 -2.72 -25.78
C ALA A 348 -16.72 -1.51 -26.71
N ALA A 349 -17.70 -0.60 -26.56
CA ALA A 349 -17.81 0.61 -27.36
C ALA A 349 -16.58 1.53 -27.21
N ASP A 350 -16.07 1.70 -26.00
CA ASP A 350 -14.84 2.46 -25.74
C ASP A 350 -13.60 1.81 -26.35
N GLY A 351 -13.51 0.48 -26.29
CA GLY A 351 -12.46 -0.27 -26.95
C GLY A 351 -12.49 -0.10 -28.47
N GLU A 352 -13.66 -0.22 -29.11
CA GLU A 352 -13.84 0.01 -30.55
C GLU A 352 -13.46 1.43 -30.94
N TYR A 353 -13.92 2.43 -30.17
CA TYR A 353 -13.58 3.82 -30.41
C TYR A 353 -12.07 4.07 -30.34
N ARG A 354 -11.40 3.54 -29.30
CA ARG A 354 -9.95 3.70 -29.13
C ARG A 354 -9.14 2.98 -30.20
N LYS A 355 -9.59 1.82 -30.66
CA LYS A 355 -8.97 1.11 -31.80
C LYS A 355 -9.09 1.92 -33.09
N ALA A 356 -10.25 2.55 -33.32
CA ALA A 356 -10.44 3.43 -34.46
C ALA A 356 -9.65 4.75 -34.35
N ASN A 357 -9.25 5.15 -33.12
CA ASN A 357 -8.57 6.41 -32.82
C ASN A 357 -7.28 6.16 -32.02
N PRO A 358 -6.25 5.52 -32.61
CA PRO A 358 -5.04 5.13 -31.89
C PRO A 358 -4.22 6.31 -31.34
N HIS A 359 -4.46 7.53 -31.84
CA HIS A 359 -3.82 8.76 -31.38
C HIS A 359 -4.55 9.45 -30.22
N LEU A 360 -5.70 8.92 -29.79
CA LEU A 360 -6.44 9.48 -28.66
C LEU A 360 -5.53 9.52 -27.40
N GLY A 361 -5.43 10.70 -26.79
CA GLY A 361 -4.63 10.90 -25.57
C GLY A 361 -3.11 10.96 -25.78
N MET A 362 -2.60 10.78 -27.01
CA MET A 362 -1.18 10.95 -27.32
C MET A 362 -0.84 12.45 -27.50
N VAL A 363 0.18 12.92 -26.81
CA VAL A 363 0.85 14.19 -27.15
C VAL A 363 2.00 13.85 -28.09
N ARG A 364 1.76 13.86 -29.41
CA ARG A 364 2.85 13.61 -30.39
C ARG A 364 3.68 14.89 -30.57
N GLU A 365 4.69 15.07 -29.73
CA GLU A 365 5.87 15.89 -30.07
C GLU A 365 7.02 14.93 -30.39
N GLY A 366 6.98 14.30 -31.56
CA GLY A 366 8.05 13.41 -32.03
C GLY A 366 8.40 13.75 -33.48
N PRO A 367 9.68 13.69 -33.88
CA PRO A 367 10.09 14.03 -35.24
C PRO A 367 9.44 13.08 -36.25
N VAL A 368 8.97 13.65 -37.36
CA VAL A 368 8.62 12.88 -38.55
C VAL A 368 9.92 12.32 -39.11
N TRP A 369 10.14 11.02 -38.97
CA TRP A 369 11.26 10.35 -39.62
C TRP A 369 10.94 10.30 -41.12
N VAL A 370 11.81 10.91 -41.92
CA VAL A 370 11.69 10.95 -43.38
C VAL A 370 12.13 9.60 -43.94
N GLU A 371 11.39 9.10 -44.93
CA GLU A 371 11.63 7.84 -45.65
C GLU A 371 13.02 7.73 -46.28
#